data_AF-A0A968P0P9-F1
#
_entry.id   AF-A0A968P0P9-F1
#
_cell.length_a   1.000
_cell.length_b   1.000
_cell.length_c   1.000
_cell.angle_alpha   90.00
_cell.angle_beta   90.00
_cell.angle_gamma   90.00
#
_symmetry.space_group_name_H-M   'P 1'
#
loop_
_entity.id
_entity.type
_entity.pdbx_description
1 polymer ?
#
loop_
_entity_poly.entity_id
_entity_poly.type
_entity_poly.pdbx_seq_one_letter_code
_entity_poly.pdbx_strand_id
1 'polypeptide(L)'
;MIALPLQKNPRENGNSCFIDESFEVIADQWAHLSSVRRLCKYEVDLLLKEYLPKSNFKRPDAFEDVAWLTDNEILDKTSVAQEYDRSLEDKDVEITFGPMLSIPVEGLPTKVIARLKKTSSFANPEFYKLQRMRMQTYPNPRFIFSGEMRPDHLLLPRGVLDKVTKILQEVGASVVIRDERIAKKESESRF
;
A
#
# COMPACT_ATOMS: atom_id res chain seq x y z
N MET A 1 7.39 -16.39 20.92
CA MET A 1 7.14 -17.65 20.20
C MET A 1 5.67 -17.99 20.40
N ILE A 2 4.85 -18.08 19.36
CA ILE A 2 3.45 -18.49 19.47
C ILE A 2 3.40 -19.96 19.02
N ALA A 3 3.37 -20.88 19.97
CA ALA A 3 3.14 -22.29 19.67
C ALA A 3 1.65 -22.47 19.39
N LEU A 4 1.31 -23.05 18.24
CA LEU A 4 -0.07 -23.43 17.97
C LEU A 4 -0.48 -24.53 18.97
N PRO A 5 -1.70 -24.48 19.54
CA PRO A 5 -2.15 -25.43 20.58
C PRO A 5 -2.15 -26.90 20.14
N LEU A 6 -2.01 -27.15 18.84
CA LEU A 6 -1.95 -28.49 18.24
C LEU A 6 -0.53 -28.97 17.90
N GLN A 7 0.51 -28.21 18.26
CA GLN A 7 1.87 -28.64 18.01
C GLN A 7 2.30 -29.71 19.05
N LYS A 8 2.66 -30.90 18.57
CA LYS A 8 2.97 -32.07 19.41
C LYS A 8 4.05 -31.79 20.47
N ASN A 9 5.23 -31.35 20.06
CA ASN A 9 6.38 -31.20 20.98
C ASN A 9 6.14 -30.18 22.10
N PRO A 10 5.58 -28.96 21.84
CA PRO A 10 5.22 -28.03 22.91
C PRO A 10 4.16 -28.58 23.86
N ARG A 11 3.17 -29.34 23.35
CA ARG A 11 2.11 -29.93 24.18
C ARG A 11 2.64 -31.03 25.11
N GLU A 12 3.52 -31.91 24.62
CA GLU A 12 4.17 -32.92 25.46
C GLU A 12 4.97 -32.29 26.60
N ASN A 13 5.55 -31.11 26.36
CA ASN A 13 6.27 -30.33 27.37
C ASN A 13 5.36 -29.41 28.23
N GLY A 14 4.03 -29.51 28.12
CA GLY A 14 3.08 -28.68 28.88
C GLY A 14 3.06 -27.19 28.49
N ASN A 15 3.72 -26.82 27.39
CA ASN A 15 3.85 -25.42 26.94
C ASN A 15 2.69 -24.95 26.05
N SER A 16 1.69 -25.79 25.80
CA SER A 16 0.56 -25.46 24.95
C SER A 16 -0.67 -26.29 25.31
N CYS A 17 -1.80 -25.62 25.54
CA CYS A 17 -3.09 -26.24 25.83
C CYS A 17 -4.26 -25.37 25.32
N PHE A 18 -5.43 -25.97 25.17
CA PHE A 18 -6.68 -25.21 24.98
C PHE A 18 -7.29 -24.91 26.35
N ILE A 19 -7.85 -23.72 26.46
CA ILE A 19 -8.57 -23.23 27.65
C ILE A 19 -10.00 -22.85 27.25
N ASP A 20 -10.90 -22.86 28.22
CA ASP A 20 -12.27 -22.36 28.04
C ASP A 20 -12.38 -20.85 28.32
N GLU A 21 -13.60 -20.32 28.28
CA GLU A 21 -13.89 -18.90 28.55
C GLU A 21 -13.60 -18.48 30.00
N SER A 22 -13.51 -19.44 30.93
CA SER A 22 -13.14 -19.23 32.32
C SER A 22 -11.63 -19.34 32.55
N PHE A 23 -10.84 -19.48 31.47
CA PHE A 23 -9.39 -19.72 31.48
C PHE A 23 -8.98 -21.05 32.10
N GLU A 24 -9.90 -22.02 32.18
CA GLU A 24 -9.61 -23.36 32.69
C GLU A 24 -9.16 -24.29 31.58
N VAL A 25 -8.21 -25.18 31.90
CA VAL A 25 -7.61 -26.09 30.91
C VAL A 25 -8.60 -27.17 30.50
N ILE A 26 -8.82 -27.30 29.19
CA ILE A 26 -9.65 -28.36 28.62
C ILE A 26 -8.89 -29.69 28.72
N ALA A 27 -9.38 -30.60 29.57
CA ALA A 27 -8.75 -31.90 29.83
C ALA A 27 -8.59 -32.74 28.56
N ASP A 28 -9.67 -32.93 27.79
CA ASP A 28 -9.63 -33.61 26.49
C ASP A 28 -9.81 -32.61 25.35
N GLN A 29 -8.68 -32.05 24.91
CA GLN A 29 -8.61 -31.09 23.81
C GLN A 29 -9.16 -31.66 22.49
N TRP A 30 -9.03 -32.97 22.25
CA TRP A 30 -9.44 -33.58 20.98
C TRP A 30 -10.93 -33.87 20.95
N ALA A 31 -11.50 -34.36 22.05
CA ALA A 31 -12.95 -34.50 22.20
C ALA A 31 -13.64 -33.13 22.14
N HIS A 32 -13.03 -32.10 22.72
CA HIS A 32 -13.54 -30.75 22.59
C HIS A 32 -13.53 -30.29 21.12
N LEU A 33 -12.40 -30.40 20.41
CA LEU A 33 -12.32 -30.00 19.00
C LEU A 33 -13.23 -30.80 18.06
N SER A 34 -13.51 -32.06 18.37
CA SER A 34 -14.45 -32.87 17.59
C SER A 34 -15.90 -32.42 17.78
N SER A 35 -16.22 -31.86 18.95
CA SER A 35 -17.54 -31.26 19.24
C SER A 35 -17.72 -29.87 18.59
N VAL A 36 -16.62 -29.17 18.27
CA VAL A 36 -16.68 -27.83 17.67
C VAL A 36 -17.25 -27.90 16.27
N ARG A 37 -18.33 -27.15 16.05
CA ARG A 37 -18.98 -27.03 14.75
C ARG A 37 -18.01 -26.42 13.73
N ARG A 38 -17.89 -27.09 12.58
CA ARG A 38 -17.17 -26.56 11.41
C ARG A 38 -18.05 -25.56 10.66
N LEU A 39 -17.47 -24.44 10.26
CA LEU A 39 -18.11 -23.45 9.40
C LEU A 39 -18.06 -23.89 7.95
N CYS A 40 -19.17 -23.77 7.21
CA CYS A 40 -19.16 -23.97 5.76
C CYS A 40 -18.69 -22.71 5.03
N LYS A 41 -18.32 -22.83 3.76
CA LYS A 41 -17.84 -21.71 2.94
C LYS A 41 -18.79 -20.50 2.98
N TYR A 42 -20.10 -20.76 2.87
CA TYR A 42 -21.11 -19.71 2.91
C TYR A 42 -21.11 -18.92 4.23
N GLU A 43 -20.97 -19.61 5.36
CA GLU A 43 -20.93 -18.98 6.68
C GLU A 43 -19.63 -18.18 6.89
N VAL A 44 -18.52 -18.72 6.41
CA VAL A 44 -17.25 -17.99 6.39
C VAL A 44 -17.39 -16.70 5.56
N ASP A 45 -17.98 -16.79 4.36
CA ASP A 45 -18.17 -15.62 3.49
C ASP A 45 -19.10 -14.57 4.13
N LEU A 46 -20.14 -14.98 4.88
CA LEU A 46 -21.01 -14.07 5.63
C LEU A 46 -20.26 -13.37 6.77
N LEU A 47 -19.54 -14.12 7.59
CA LEU A 47 -18.74 -13.56 8.69
C LEU A 47 -17.66 -12.60 8.16
N LEU A 48 -17.00 -12.97 7.06
CA LEU A 48 -16.03 -12.09 6.41
C LEU A 48 -16.67 -10.76 5.96
N LYS A 49 -17.90 -10.79 5.42
CA LYS A 49 -18.61 -9.56 5.02
C LYS A 49 -19.04 -8.71 6.22
N GLU A 50 -19.40 -9.34 7.33
CA GLU A 50 -19.90 -8.67 8.53
C GLU A 50 -18.77 -8.02 9.34
N TYR A 51 -17.65 -8.72 9.50
CA TYR A 51 -16.58 -8.32 10.42
C TYR A 51 -15.35 -7.71 9.74
N LEU A 52 -15.12 -7.93 8.44
CA LEU A 52 -14.04 -7.21 7.76
C LEU A 52 -14.51 -5.80 7.36
N PRO A 53 -13.65 -4.78 7.52
CA PRO A 53 -13.90 -3.50 6.88
C PRO A 53 -14.09 -3.73 5.38
N LYS A 54 -14.99 -2.97 4.75
CA LYS A 54 -15.30 -3.04 3.29
C LYS A 54 -14.03 -2.82 2.48
N SER A 55 -13.26 -3.88 2.34
CA SER A 55 -12.02 -3.95 1.61
C SER A 55 -12.38 -4.60 0.28
N ASN A 56 -12.06 -3.94 -0.83
CA ASN A 56 -12.17 -4.51 -2.17
C ASN A 56 -11.13 -5.62 -2.41
N PHE A 57 -10.81 -6.42 -1.39
CA PHE A 57 -9.87 -7.53 -1.46
C PHE A 57 -10.51 -8.63 -2.32
N LYS A 58 -10.24 -8.57 -3.62
CA LYS A 58 -10.47 -9.69 -4.50
C LYS A 58 -9.29 -10.63 -4.31
N ARG A 59 -9.55 -11.84 -3.82
CA ARG A 59 -8.55 -12.91 -3.86
C ARG A 59 -8.19 -13.11 -5.33
N PRO A 60 -6.96 -12.82 -5.77
CA PRO A 60 -6.59 -13.00 -7.16
C PRO A 60 -6.72 -14.48 -7.54
N ASP A 61 -7.06 -14.73 -8.79
CA ASP A 61 -7.01 -16.07 -9.36
C ASP A 61 -5.58 -16.61 -9.17
N ALA A 62 -5.45 -17.91 -8.92
CA ALA A 62 -4.33 -18.56 -8.22
C ALA A 62 -2.90 -18.47 -8.83
N PHE A 63 -2.63 -17.52 -9.73
CA PHE A 63 -1.36 -17.35 -10.44
C PHE A 63 -0.67 -15.99 -10.23
N GLU A 64 -1.32 -15.00 -9.62
CA GLU A 64 -0.67 -13.72 -9.32
C GLU A 64 -0.33 -13.57 -7.83
N ASP A 65 0.85 -13.03 -7.53
CA ASP A 65 1.32 -12.84 -6.16
C ASP A 65 0.39 -11.89 -5.41
N VAL A 66 -0.43 -12.47 -4.53
CA VAL A 66 -1.35 -11.74 -3.65
C VAL A 66 -0.62 -10.61 -2.93
N ALA A 67 0.62 -10.82 -2.49
CA ALA A 67 1.43 -9.79 -1.83
C ALA A 67 1.79 -8.61 -2.77
N TRP A 68 2.22 -8.89 -4.01
CA TRP A 68 2.58 -7.86 -4.98
C TRP A 68 1.36 -7.03 -5.43
N LEU A 69 0.23 -7.70 -5.65
CA LEU A 69 -1.04 -7.05 -5.97
C LEU A 69 -1.56 -6.23 -4.80
N THR A 70 -1.53 -6.77 -3.58
CA THR A 70 -1.94 -6.03 -2.37
C THR A 70 -1.06 -4.80 -2.16
N ASP A 71 0.23 -4.89 -2.44
CA ASP A 71 1.15 -3.76 -2.24
C ASP A 71 1.00 -2.64 -3.27
N ASN A 72 0.71 -2.97 -4.54
CA ASN A 72 0.31 -1.95 -5.51
C ASN A 72 -1.07 -1.36 -5.16
N GLU A 73 -2.02 -2.18 -4.72
CA GLU A 73 -3.31 -1.70 -4.23
C GLU A 73 -3.19 -0.85 -2.97
N ILE A 74 -2.25 -1.11 -2.07
CA ILE A 74 -2.00 -0.28 -0.87
C ILE A 74 -1.50 1.11 -1.30
N LEU A 75 -0.62 1.17 -2.29
CA LEU A 75 -0.15 2.44 -2.86
C LEU A 75 -1.32 3.25 -3.45
N ASP A 76 -2.24 2.59 -4.15
CA ASP A 76 -3.41 3.24 -4.78
C ASP A 76 -4.54 3.56 -3.77
N LYS A 77 -4.81 2.69 -2.79
CA LYS A 77 -5.93 2.81 -1.82
C LYS A 77 -5.66 3.75 -0.65
N THR A 78 -4.40 4.20 -0.44
CA THR A 78 -4.12 5.27 0.54
C THR A 78 -4.77 6.62 0.12
N SER A 79 -5.47 6.66 -1.01
CA SER A 79 -6.26 7.79 -1.47
C SER A 79 -7.60 8.00 -0.74
N VAL A 80 -8.11 6.99 0.01
CA VAL A 80 -9.57 6.93 0.28
C VAL A 80 -9.99 7.12 1.75
N ALA A 81 -9.10 7.15 2.74
CA ALA A 81 -9.56 7.03 4.14
C ALA A 81 -8.79 7.77 5.23
N GLN A 82 -8.11 8.88 4.95
CA GLN A 82 -7.64 9.75 6.04
C GLN A 82 -8.17 11.15 5.81
N GLU A 83 -8.91 11.61 6.82
CA GLU A 83 -9.57 12.91 7.00
C GLU A 83 -8.96 14.03 6.14
N TYR A 84 -9.85 14.80 5.50
CA TYR A 84 -9.52 16.01 4.74
C TYR A 84 -8.81 17.03 5.66
N ASP A 85 -7.52 16.83 5.86
CA ASP A 85 -6.62 17.77 6.51
C ASP A 85 -6.51 18.94 5.52
N ARG A 86 -7.40 19.94 5.66
CA ARG A 86 -7.36 21.20 4.87
C ARG A 86 -6.15 22.06 5.25
N SER A 87 -5.00 21.44 5.51
CA SER A 87 -3.80 22.13 5.99
C SER A 87 -3.20 23.09 4.95
N LEU A 88 -3.72 23.09 3.72
CA LEU A 88 -3.28 23.95 2.62
C LEU A 88 -4.40 24.86 2.07
N GLU A 89 -5.48 25.08 2.82
CA GLU A 89 -6.52 26.05 2.42
C GLU A 89 -5.88 27.40 2.06
N ASP A 90 -6.22 27.92 0.87
CA ASP A 90 -5.72 29.17 0.27
C ASP A 90 -4.21 29.25 -0.06
N LYS A 91 -3.50 28.12 -0.16
CA LYS A 91 -2.12 28.11 -0.70
C LYS A 91 -2.09 27.77 -2.18
N ASP A 92 -1.40 28.59 -2.95
CA ASP A 92 -1.03 28.31 -4.33
C ASP A 92 0.26 27.48 -4.37
N VAL A 93 0.19 26.31 -5.01
CA VAL A 93 1.35 25.47 -5.30
C VAL A 93 1.66 25.60 -6.78
N GLU A 94 2.77 26.26 -7.10
CA GLU A 94 3.29 26.36 -8.46
C GLU A 94 4.05 25.09 -8.81
N ILE A 95 3.60 24.38 -9.85
CA ILE A 95 4.25 23.18 -10.38
C ILE A 95 4.92 23.55 -11.70
N THR A 96 6.22 23.33 -11.80
CA THR A 96 6.96 23.49 -13.06
C THR A 96 6.84 22.22 -13.89
N PHE A 97 6.23 22.32 -15.06
CA PHE A 97 6.07 21.24 -16.03
C PHE A 97 7.19 21.29 -17.07
N GLY A 98 8.27 20.55 -16.82
CA GLY A 98 9.44 20.47 -17.70
C GLY A 98 9.79 19.02 -18.09
N PRO A 99 11.09 18.65 -18.14
CA PRO A 99 11.51 17.25 -18.31
C PRO A 99 10.97 16.32 -17.21
N MET A 100 10.88 16.85 -15.99
CA MET A 100 10.18 16.28 -14.84
C MET A 100 9.20 17.31 -14.28
N LEU A 101 8.24 16.84 -13.48
CA LEU A 101 7.40 17.70 -12.63
C LEU A 101 8.24 18.18 -11.47
N SER A 102 8.42 19.49 -11.32
CA SER A 102 9.03 20.05 -10.12
C SER A 102 7.95 20.60 -9.20
N ILE A 103 7.91 20.13 -7.96
CA ILE A 103 6.96 20.58 -6.95
C ILE A 103 7.75 21.16 -5.77
N PRO A 104 7.50 22.41 -5.36
CA PRO A 104 8.13 22.98 -4.17
C PRO A 104 7.70 22.22 -2.91
N VAL A 105 8.67 21.85 -2.08
CA VAL A 105 8.46 21.13 -0.82
C VAL A 105 8.16 22.11 0.32
N GLU A 106 8.62 23.35 0.18
CA GLU A 106 8.41 24.42 1.15
C GLU A 106 6.91 24.70 1.33
N GLY A 107 6.45 24.68 2.59
CA GLY A 107 5.04 24.90 2.93
C GLY A 107 4.11 23.70 2.73
N LEU A 108 4.60 22.57 2.20
CA LEU A 108 3.83 21.32 2.11
C LEU A 108 3.97 20.46 3.37
N PRO A 109 2.85 19.98 3.97
CA PRO A 109 2.91 19.03 5.06
C PRO A 109 3.61 17.72 4.65
N THR A 110 4.38 17.12 5.57
CA THR A 110 5.08 15.83 5.35
C THR A 110 4.15 14.72 4.88
N LYS A 111 2.88 14.73 5.33
CA LYS A 111 1.86 13.78 4.87
C LYS A 111 1.57 13.93 3.37
N VAL A 112 1.48 15.16 2.87
CA VAL A 112 1.24 15.45 1.45
C VAL A 112 2.45 15.03 0.62
N ILE A 113 3.65 15.37 1.07
CA ILE A 113 4.90 14.95 0.40
C ILE A 113 4.98 13.42 0.31
N ALA A 114 4.64 12.70 1.38
CA ALA A 114 4.60 11.24 1.37
C ALA A 114 3.56 10.70 0.37
N ARG A 115 2.38 11.34 0.27
CA ARG A 115 1.33 10.97 -0.68
C ARG A 115 1.75 11.23 -2.13
N LEU A 116 2.40 12.35 -2.40
CA LEU A 116 3.00 12.66 -3.70
C LEU A 116 4.08 11.63 -4.07
N LYS A 117 4.98 11.29 -3.15
CA LYS A 117 5.99 10.23 -3.37
C LYS A 117 5.37 8.86 -3.69
N LYS A 118 4.24 8.53 -3.06
CA LYS A 118 3.52 7.28 -3.34
C LYS A 118 3.00 7.21 -4.77
N THR A 119 2.59 8.34 -5.37
CA THR A 119 2.10 8.35 -6.77
C THR A 119 3.12 7.88 -7.79
N SER A 120 4.41 8.06 -7.48
CA SER A 120 5.52 7.61 -8.32
C SER A 120 6.29 6.45 -7.72
N SER A 121 5.72 5.79 -6.71
CA SER A 121 6.27 4.55 -6.16
C SER A 121 5.53 3.35 -6.73
N PHE A 122 6.24 2.25 -6.96
CA PHE A 122 5.65 0.98 -7.36
C PHE A 122 6.35 -0.18 -6.67
N ALA A 123 5.66 -1.32 -6.57
CA ALA A 123 6.19 -2.50 -5.91
C ALA A 123 7.29 -3.18 -6.75
N ASN A 124 8.44 -3.49 -6.13
CA ASN A 124 9.61 -4.01 -6.83
C ASN A 124 9.45 -5.51 -7.18
N PRO A 125 9.34 -5.90 -8.46
CA PRO A 125 9.13 -7.30 -8.83
C PRO A 125 10.27 -8.23 -8.40
N GLU A 126 11.52 -7.75 -8.38
CA GLU A 126 12.67 -8.57 -7.95
C GLU A 126 12.62 -8.90 -6.45
N PHE A 127 12.06 -8.02 -5.62
CA PHE A 127 11.85 -8.30 -4.21
C PHE A 127 10.92 -9.51 -4.00
N TYR A 128 9.75 -9.53 -4.66
CA TYR A 128 8.78 -10.63 -4.51
C TYR A 128 9.30 -11.93 -5.16
N LYS A 129 10.05 -11.81 -6.26
CA LYS A 129 10.74 -12.96 -6.87
C LYS A 129 11.73 -13.61 -5.89
N LEU A 130 12.60 -12.84 -5.23
CA LEU A 130 13.53 -13.36 -4.22
C LEU A 130 12.78 -13.95 -3.01
N GLN A 131 11.72 -13.28 -2.57
CA GLN A 131 10.87 -13.76 -1.48
C GLN A 131 10.25 -15.12 -1.79
N ARG A 132 9.73 -15.33 -3.02
CA ARG A 132 9.18 -16.63 -3.47
C ARG A 132 10.23 -17.73 -3.50
N MET A 133 11.44 -17.41 -3.94
CA MET A 133 12.56 -18.35 -3.96
C MET A 133 13.14 -18.63 -2.56
N ARG A 134 12.59 -18.01 -1.50
CA ARG A 134 13.12 -18.05 -0.13
C ARG A 134 14.58 -17.62 -0.05
N MET A 135 14.98 -16.70 -0.93
CA MET A 135 16.31 -16.10 -0.97
C MET A 135 16.36 -14.82 -0.14
N GLN A 136 17.57 -14.35 0.15
CA GLN A 136 17.77 -13.06 0.79
C GLN A 136 17.23 -11.95 -0.12
N THR A 137 16.37 -11.09 0.44
CA THR A 137 15.77 -9.98 -0.30
C THR A 137 16.65 -8.74 -0.30
N TYR A 138 17.61 -8.61 0.62
CA TYR A 138 18.60 -7.55 0.60
C TYR A 138 19.55 -7.74 -0.60
N PRO A 139 19.89 -6.68 -1.37
CA PRO A 139 19.64 -5.25 -1.13
C PRO A 139 18.36 -4.70 -1.79
N ASN A 140 17.48 -5.54 -2.32
CA ASN A 140 16.31 -5.12 -3.08
C ASN A 140 15.21 -4.57 -2.15
N PRO A 141 14.81 -3.29 -2.28
CA PRO A 141 13.72 -2.75 -1.48
C PRO A 141 12.37 -3.29 -2.00
N ARG A 142 11.37 -3.35 -1.12
CA ARG A 142 9.99 -3.77 -1.45
C ARG A 142 9.28 -2.82 -2.42
N PHE A 143 9.63 -1.53 -2.38
CA PHE A 143 9.09 -0.48 -3.25
C PHE A 143 10.22 0.31 -3.90
N ILE A 144 10.02 0.72 -5.15
CA ILE A 144 10.91 1.60 -5.90
C ILE A 144 10.20 2.94 -6.05
N PHE A 145 10.86 4.02 -5.64
CA PHE A 145 10.42 5.39 -5.90
C PHE A 145 11.04 5.87 -7.22
N SER A 146 10.19 6.16 -8.21
CA SER A 146 10.58 6.73 -9.50
C SER A 146 10.52 8.25 -9.43
N GLY A 147 11.51 8.87 -8.83
CA GLY A 147 11.60 10.32 -8.72
C GLY A 147 12.85 10.72 -7.97
N GLU A 148 13.00 12.01 -7.73
CA GLU A 148 14.13 12.56 -7.01
C GLU A 148 13.61 13.48 -5.89
N MET A 149 14.18 13.35 -4.70
CA MET A 149 13.92 14.27 -3.59
C MET A 149 15.11 15.20 -3.48
N ARG A 150 14.91 16.49 -3.78
CA ARG A 150 15.85 17.57 -3.50
C ARG A 150 15.46 18.29 -2.20
N PRO A 151 16.35 19.10 -1.61
CA PRO A 151 16.04 19.84 -0.39
C PRO A 151 14.83 20.77 -0.52
N ASP A 152 14.68 21.39 -1.69
CA ASP A 152 13.68 22.40 -2.05
C ASP A 152 12.55 21.84 -2.91
N HIS A 153 12.84 20.85 -3.75
CA HIS A 153 11.91 20.34 -4.75
C HIS A 153 11.73 18.81 -4.74
N LEU A 154 10.50 18.37 -4.99
CA LEU A 154 10.16 16.99 -5.30
C LEU A 154 10.03 16.85 -6.81
N LEU A 155 10.88 16.02 -7.41
CA LEU A 155 10.86 15.73 -8.84
C LEU A 155 10.10 14.44 -9.12
N LEU A 156 9.06 14.52 -9.93
CA LEU A 156 8.23 13.38 -10.33
C LEU A 156 8.19 13.21 -11.86
N PRO A 157 7.90 12.01 -12.37
CA PRO A 157 7.70 11.79 -13.80
C PRO A 157 6.50 12.59 -14.31
N ARG A 158 6.60 13.15 -15.52
CA ARG A 158 5.52 13.91 -16.18
C ARG A 158 4.15 13.20 -16.21
N GLY A 159 4.16 11.87 -16.27
CA GLY A 159 2.94 11.05 -16.37
C GLY A 159 2.08 11.03 -15.11
N VAL A 160 2.56 11.54 -13.96
CA VAL A 160 1.78 11.57 -12.72
C VAL A 160 1.09 12.91 -12.46
N LEU A 161 1.14 13.86 -13.41
CA LEU A 161 0.57 15.20 -13.25
C LEU A 161 -0.90 15.16 -12.79
N ASP A 162 -1.73 14.37 -13.46
CA ASP A 162 -3.16 14.29 -13.14
C ASP A 162 -3.41 13.80 -11.71
N LYS A 163 -2.62 12.81 -11.26
CA LYS A 163 -2.69 12.27 -9.88
C LYS A 163 -2.22 13.32 -8.87
N VAL A 164 -1.14 14.03 -9.17
CA VAL A 164 -0.57 15.09 -8.31
C VAL A 164 -1.56 16.23 -8.14
N THR A 165 -2.11 16.75 -9.24
CA THR A 165 -3.08 17.85 -9.23
C THR A 165 -4.31 17.46 -8.42
N LYS A 166 -4.82 16.23 -8.61
CA LYS A 166 -5.95 15.72 -7.84
C LYS A 166 -5.65 15.67 -6.33
N ILE A 167 -4.47 15.18 -5.94
CA ILE A 167 -4.08 15.12 -4.52
C ILE A 167 -3.97 16.52 -3.90
N LEU A 168 -3.39 17.49 -4.62
CA LEU A 168 -3.24 18.86 -4.11
C LEU A 168 -4.60 19.55 -3.95
N GLN A 169 -5.51 19.37 -4.93
CA GLN A 169 -6.87 19.87 -4.86
C GLN A 169 -7.68 19.23 -3.71
N GLU A 170 -7.53 17.92 -3.48
CA GLU A 170 -8.18 17.23 -2.35
C GLU A 170 -7.74 17.76 -0.98
N VAL A 171 -6.53 18.31 -0.88
CA VAL A 171 -5.98 18.90 0.35
C VAL A 171 -6.35 20.39 0.49
N GLY A 172 -7.00 20.98 -0.53
CA GLY A 172 -7.46 22.36 -0.53
C GLY A 172 -6.47 23.37 -1.13
N ALA A 173 -5.41 22.91 -1.80
CA ALA A 173 -4.46 23.77 -2.49
C ALA A 173 -4.94 24.16 -3.89
N SER A 174 -4.65 25.39 -4.30
CA SER A 174 -4.80 25.85 -5.67
C SER A 174 -3.53 25.53 -6.45
N VAL A 175 -3.66 24.95 -7.65
CA VAL A 175 -2.52 24.44 -8.44
C VAL A 175 -2.29 25.33 -9.65
N VAL A 176 -1.14 25.98 -9.70
CA VAL A 176 -0.69 26.79 -10.85
C VAL A 176 0.35 26.00 -11.61
N ILE A 177 0.12 25.71 -12.89
CA ILE A 177 1.04 24.93 -13.71
C ILE A 177 1.82 25.87 -14.63
N ARG A 178 3.14 25.92 -14.45
CA ARG A 178 4.05 26.66 -15.32
C ARG A 178 4.70 25.72 -16.32
N ASP A 179 4.28 25.80 -17.58
CA ASP A 179 4.79 24.95 -18.66
C ASP A 179 6.09 25.52 -19.24
N GLU A 180 7.20 24.82 -19.03
CA GLU A 180 8.53 25.17 -19.55
C GLU A 180 9.00 24.20 -20.64
N ARG A 181 8.11 23.39 -21.20
CA ARG A 181 8.45 22.50 -22.29
C ARG A 181 8.88 23.29 -23.52
N ILE A 182 9.97 22.85 -24.14
CA ILE A 182 10.39 23.37 -25.44
C ILE A 182 9.29 23.04 -26.46
N ALA A 183 8.62 24.07 -26.99
CA ALA A 183 7.67 23.90 -28.08
C ALA A 183 8.38 23.24 -29.28
N LYS A 184 7.72 22.26 -29.91
CA LYS A 184 8.26 21.60 -31.10
C LYS A 184 8.63 22.67 -32.13
N LYS A 185 9.90 22.77 -32.50
CA LYS A 185 10.27 23.36 -33.78
C LYS A 185 9.68 22.45 -34.85
N GLU A 186 8.82 23.01 -35.71
CA GLU A 186 8.47 22.35 -36.96
C GLU A 186 9.76 22.13 -37.74
N SER A 187 10.17 20.86 -37.85
CA SER A 187 11.23 20.49 -38.77
C SER A 187 10.60 20.44 -40.15
N GLU A 188 10.86 21.45 -40.98
CA GLU A 188 10.62 21.36 -42.43
C GLU A 188 11.54 20.26 -42.99
N SER A 189 11.07 19.02 -43.00
CA SER A 189 11.69 17.95 -43.76
C SER A 189 11.35 18.19 -45.24
N ARG A 190 12.25 18.84 -45.97
CA ARG A 190 12.29 18.78 -47.43
C ARG A 190 12.76 17.38 -47.82
N PHE A 191 11.85 16.60 -48.41
CA PHE A 191 12.17 15.37 -49.14
C PHE A 191 12.95 15.69 -50.41
#